data_AF-A0A7C5HJZ1-F1
#
_entry.id   AF-A0A7C5HJZ1-F1
#
_cell.length_a   1.000
_cell.length_b   1.000
_cell.length_c   1.000
_cell.angle_alpha   90.00
_cell.angle_beta   90.00
_cell.angle_gamma   90.00
#
_symmetry.space_group_name_H-M   'P 1'
#
loop_
_entity.id
_entity.type
_entity.pdbx_description
1 polymer ?
#
loop_
_entity_poly.entity_id
_entity_poly.type
_entity_poly.pdbx_seq_one_letter_code
_entity_poly.pdbx_strand_id
1 'polypeptide(L)'
;MSFAARVGDMIVSTATQGAPVPIIPPGAPTVLIGGMPAARQGDTCGPDAIAMGSPTVMIGGMPAARVGDPTAGGGMVIPPGATTVMIGG
;
A
#
# COMPACT_ATOMS: atom_id res chain seq x y z
N MET A 1 -13.55 3.55 -0.37
CA MET A 1 -13.27 2.77 -1.61
C MET A 1 -12.29 3.54 -2.50
N SER A 2 -11.10 2.99 -2.74
CA SER A 2 -10.04 3.58 -3.59
C SER A 2 -9.25 2.47 -4.32
N PHE A 3 -8.37 2.84 -5.26
CA PHE A 3 -7.55 1.87 -6.00
C PHE A 3 -6.63 1.09 -5.06
N ALA A 4 -6.50 -0.21 -5.30
CA ALA A 4 -5.64 -1.08 -4.51
C ALA A 4 -4.16 -0.70 -4.64
N ALA A 5 -3.40 -0.81 -3.56
CA ALA A 5 -1.96 -0.63 -3.58
C ALA A 5 -1.24 -1.98 -3.77
N ARG A 6 -0.05 -1.92 -4.36
CA ARG A 6 0.78 -3.07 -4.71
C ARG A 6 2.24 -2.78 -4.43
N VAL A 7 3.04 -3.82 -4.37
CA VAL A 7 4.50 -3.68 -4.45
C VAL A 7 4.86 -2.87 -5.69
N GLY A 8 5.72 -1.87 -5.51
CA GLY A 8 6.12 -0.91 -6.55
C GLY A 8 5.26 0.34 -6.64
N ASP A 9 4.06 0.39 -6.05
CA ASP A 9 3.31 1.64 -5.94
C ASP A 9 4.01 2.58 -4.94
N MET A 10 3.86 3.88 -5.13
CA MET A 10 4.65 4.89 -4.41
C MET A 10 3.95 5.36 -3.13
N ILE A 11 4.75 5.72 -2.14
CA ILE A 11 4.33 6.47 -0.96
C ILE A 11 5.09 7.79 -0.89
N VAL A 12 4.52 8.77 -0.18
CA VAL A 12 5.25 9.97 0.24
C VAL A 12 5.03 10.17 1.73
N SER A 13 6.08 10.43 2.48
CA SER A 13 5.97 10.68 3.92
C SER A 13 7.09 11.57 4.44
N THR A 14 7.00 11.95 5.72
CA THR A 14 8.08 12.71 6.35
C THR A 14 9.33 11.87 6.56
N ALA A 15 9.19 10.55 6.74
CA ALA A 15 10.30 9.62 6.84
C ALA A 15 11.10 9.50 5.54
N THR A 16 10.47 9.80 4.40
CA THR A 16 11.13 9.83 3.08
C THR A 16 11.62 11.24 2.72
N GLN A 17 11.55 12.19 3.66
CA GLN A 17 11.83 13.61 3.42
C GLN A 17 11.00 14.20 2.26
N GLY A 18 9.79 13.67 2.06
CA GLY A 18 8.90 14.06 0.96
C GLY A 18 9.27 13.49 -0.40
N ALA A 19 10.32 12.67 -0.51
CA ALA A 19 10.63 11.96 -1.74
C ALA A 19 9.67 10.78 -1.94
N PRO A 20 9.11 10.57 -3.15
CA PRO A 20 8.37 9.36 -3.46
C PRO A 20 9.29 8.13 -3.39
N VAL A 21 8.88 7.11 -2.64
CA VAL A 21 9.58 5.81 -2.58
C VAL A 21 8.59 4.66 -2.77
N PRO A 22 9.02 3.52 -3.35
CA PRO A 22 8.11 2.41 -3.61
C PRO A 22 7.82 1.59 -2.36
N ILE A 23 6.65 0.98 -2.31
CA ILE A 23 6.37 -0.18 -1.44
C ILE A 23 7.27 -1.33 -1.91
N ILE A 24 8.07 -1.87 -1.01
CA ILE A 24 9.06 -2.90 -1.35
C ILE A 24 8.52 -4.31 -1.06
N PRO A 25 9.09 -5.36 -1.68
CA PRO A 25 8.74 -6.74 -1.36
C PRO A 25 8.83 -7.04 0.16
N PRO A 26 8.05 -7.99 0.68
CA PRO A 26 7.36 -9.06 -0.06
C PRO A 26 5.91 -8.78 -0.46
N GLY A 27 5.25 -7.77 0.10
CA GLY A 27 3.80 -7.61 -0.04
C GLY A 27 3.04 -8.88 0.36
N ALA A 28 1.96 -9.19 -0.36
CA ALA A 28 1.27 -10.48 -0.34
C ALA A 28 1.65 -11.33 -1.57
N PRO A 29 2.66 -12.22 -1.49
CA PRO A 29 3.16 -12.95 -2.66
C PRO A 29 2.14 -13.90 -3.30
N THR A 30 1.09 -14.30 -2.57
CA THR A 30 0.03 -15.21 -3.05
C THR A 30 -1.17 -14.49 -3.65
N VAL A 31 -1.31 -13.18 -3.44
CA VAL A 31 -2.45 -12.39 -3.92
C VAL A 31 -1.92 -11.32 -4.85
N LEU A 32 -2.15 -11.52 -6.14
CA LEU A 32 -1.66 -10.62 -7.18
C LEU A 32 -2.76 -9.66 -7.64
N ILE A 33 -2.46 -8.38 -7.61
CA ILE A 33 -3.33 -7.32 -8.14
C ILE A 33 -2.61 -6.75 -9.37
N GLY A 34 -3.24 -6.82 -10.54
CA GLY A 34 -2.62 -6.41 -11.81
C GLY A 34 -1.26 -7.08 -12.05
N GLY A 35 -1.09 -8.34 -11.62
CA GLY A 35 0.13 -9.13 -11.79
C GLY A 35 1.24 -8.89 -10.76
N MET A 36 1.08 -7.97 -9.81
CA MET A 36 2.08 -7.69 -8.76
C MET A 36 1.55 -8.06 -7.37
N PRO A 37 2.42 -8.42 -6.41
CA PRO A 37 1.99 -8.72 -5.04
C PRO A 37 1.21 -7.55 -4.43
N ALA A 38 0.05 -7.85 -3.85
CA ALA A 38 -0.80 -6.84 -3.23
C ALA A 38 -0.16 -6.28 -1.96
N ALA A 39 -0.28 -4.96 -1.76
CA ALA A 39 0.22 -4.31 -0.55
C ALA A 39 -0.83 -4.36 0.58
N ARG A 40 -0.34 -4.32 1.81
CA ARG A 40 -1.10 -4.55 3.04
C ARG A 40 -0.56 -3.68 4.16
N GLN A 41 -1.36 -3.52 5.21
CA GLN A 41 -0.88 -2.94 6.46
C GLN A 41 0.38 -3.68 6.93
N GLY A 42 1.39 -2.91 7.33
CA GLY A 42 2.69 -3.41 7.78
C GLY A 42 3.72 -3.62 6.68
N ASP A 43 3.34 -3.57 5.39
CA ASP A 43 4.33 -3.65 4.31
C ASP A 43 5.24 -2.41 4.34
N THR A 44 6.54 -2.65 4.26
CA THR A 44 7.57 -1.60 4.33
C THR A 44 7.75 -0.92 2.98
N CYS A 45 8.21 0.33 3.04
CA CYS A 45 8.62 1.16 1.91
C CYS A 45 10.05 1.69 2.11
N GLY A 46 10.87 0.98 2.91
CA GLY A 46 12.21 1.38 3.32
C GLY A 46 12.20 2.05 4.70
N PRO A 47 12.34 3.38 4.80
CA PRO A 47 12.33 4.09 6.09
C PRO A 47 10.93 4.20 6.71
N ASP A 48 9.89 3.70 6.04
CA ASP A 48 8.49 3.82 6.43
C ASP A 48 7.74 2.48 6.21
N ALA A 49 6.50 2.40 6.67
CA ALA A 49 5.59 1.28 6.47
C ALA A 49 4.13 1.73 6.41
N ILE A 50 3.28 0.93 5.77
CA ILE A 50 1.84 1.21 5.69
C ILE A 50 1.21 1.02 7.07
N ALA A 51 0.67 2.10 7.65
CA ALA A 51 0.18 2.09 9.03
C ALA A 51 -1.25 1.57 9.13
N MET A 52 -2.08 1.81 8.11
CA MET A 52 -3.48 1.40 8.10
C MET A 52 -3.88 0.93 6.70
N GLY A 53 -4.86 0.03 6.62
CA GLY A 53 -5.43 -0.44 5.36
C GLY A 53 -6.96 -0.40 5.40
N SER A 54 -7.60 -1.15 4.51
CA SER A 54 -9.06 -1.33 4.50
C SER A 54 -9.57 -1.94 5.81
N PRO A 55 -10.65 -1.41 6.39
CA PRO A 55 -11.27 -1.97 7.60
C PRO A 55 -12.04 -3.27 7.35
N THR A 56 -12.30 -3.62 6.08
CA THR A 56 -13.17 -4.75 5.72
C THR A 56 -12.52 -5.77 4.81
N VAL A 57 -11.52 -5.36 4.01
CA VAL A 57 -10.85 -6.24 3.06
C VAL A 57 -9.50 -6.66 3.62
N MET A 58 -9.32 -7.98 3.74
CA MET A 58 -8.10 -8.60 4.27
C MET A 58 -7.38 -9.34 3.14
N ILE A 59 -6.08 -9.10 2.98
CA ILE A 59 -5.20 -9.81 2.05
C ILE A 59 -4.14 -10.55 2.86
N GLY A 60 -4.04 -11.87 2.69
CA GLY A 60 -3.09 -12.70 3.44
C GLY A 60 -3.16 -12.48 4.96
N GLY A 61 -4.36 -12.28 5.50
CA GLY A 61 -4.60 -12.09 6.93
C GLY A 61 -4.38 -10.67 7.48
N MET A 62 -4.02 -9.69 6.65
CA MET A 62 -3.80 -8.30 7.07
C MET A 62 -4.68 -7.33 6.26
N PRO A 63 -5.05 -6.16 6.81
CA PRO A 63 -5.80 -5.13 6.09
C PRO A 63 -5.17 -4.76 4.75
N ALA A 64 -5.96 -4.74 3.68
CA ALA A 64 -5.48 -4.46 2.33
C ALA A 64 -5.16 -2.97 2.16
N ALA A 65 -3.99 -2.64 1.61
CA ALA A 65 -3.60 -1.26 1.38
C ALA A 65 -4.19 -0.70 0.09
N ARG A 66 -4.43 0.61 0.09
CA ARG A 66 -5.09 1.37 -0.97
C ARG A 66 -4.42 2.72 -1.14
N VAL A 67 -4.66 3.35 -2.28
CA VAL A 67 -4.31 4.76 -2.49
C VAL A 67 -5.01 5.60 -1.42
N GLY A 68 -4.22 6.47 -0.77
CA GLY A 68 -4.65 7.34 0.33
C GLY A 68 -4.49 6.72 1.73
N ASP A 69 -4.17 5.43 1.84
CA ASP A 69 -3.95 4.84 3.16
C ASP A 69 -2.68 5.41 3.82
N PRO A 70 -2.72 5.74 5.12
CA PRO A 70 -1.64 6.43 5.80
C PRO A 70 -0.44 5.52 6.06
N THR A 71 0.75 6.12 6.06
CA THR A 71 2.00 5.47 6.46
C THR A 71 2.43 5.88 7.86
N ALA A 72 3.28 5.08 8.50
CA ALA A 72 3.75 5.33 9.87
C ALA A 72 4.58 6.62 9.98
N GLY A 73 5.26 7.01 8.90
CA GLY A 73 6.02 8.25 8.75
C GLY A 73 5.16 9.49 8.48
N GLY A 74 3.86 9.45 8.78
CA GLY A 74 2.95 10.59 8.63
C GLY A 74 2.62 10.93 7.17
N GLY A 75 2.77 9.96 6.28
CA GLY A 75 2.52 10.08 4.85
C GLY A 75 1.32 9.28 4.37
N MET A 76 1.28 9.00 3.07
CA MET A 76 0.27 8.13 2.47
C MET A 76 0.77 7.44 1.21
N VAL A 77 0.06 6.37 0.83
CA VAL A 77 0.16 5.77 -0.51
C VAL A 77 -0.40 6.74 -1.54
N ILE A 78 0.38 7.06 -2.57
CA ILE A 78 0.00 8.03 -3.60
C ILE A 78 -0.52 7.34 -4.87
N PRO A 79 -1.30 8.05 -5.71
CA PRO A 79 -1.76 7.53 -7.00
C PRO A 79 -0.60 7.08 -7.91
N PRO A 80 -0.86 6.17 -8.87
CA PRO A 80 -2.18 5.71 -9.33
C PRO A 80 -2.72 4.45 -8.64
N GLY A 81 -1.88 3.70 -7.93
CA GLY A 81 -2.23 2.34 -7.48
C GLY A 81 -2.57 1.40 -8.66
N ALA A 82 -3.35 0.36 -8.40
CA ALA A 82 -3.91 -0.52 -9.41
C ALA A 82 -5.25 0.00 -9.95
N THR A 83 -5.23 0.61 -11.14
CA THR A 83 -6.44 1.20 -11.76
C THR A 83 -7.52 0.19 -12.19
N THR A 84 -7.22 -1.12 -12.10
CA THR A 84 -8.14 -2.21 -12.44
C THR A 84 -8.87 -2.79 -11.24
N VAL A 85 -8.46 -2.46 -10.01
CA VAL A 85 -9.03 -3.05 -8.77
C VAL A 85 -9.31 -1.96 -7.76
N MET A 86 -10.57 -1.87 -7.32
CA MET A 86 -10.99 -1.01 -6.22
C MET A 86 -11.21 -1.84 -4.96
N ILE A 87 -10.70 -1.36 -3.82
CA ILE A 87 -10.87 -1.98 -2.51
C ILE A 87 -11.78 -1.10 -1.66
N GLY A 88 -12.82 -1.72 -1.10
CA GLY A 88 -13.86 -1.09 -0.29
C GLY A 88 -13.49 -0.87 1.18
N GLY A 89 -14.49 -0.44 1.96
CA GLY A 89 -14.33 0.17 3.29
C GLY A 89 -13.61 1.51 3.19
#